data_AF-A0A563W5J0-F1
#
_entry.id   AF-A0A563W5J0-F1
#
_cell.length_a   1.000
_cell.length_b   1.000
_cell.length_c   1.000
_cell.angle_alpha   90.00
_cell.angle_beta   90.00
_cell.angle_gamma   90.00
#
_symmetry.space_group_name_H-M   'P 1'
#
loop_
_entity.id
_entity.type
_entity.pdbx_description
1 polymer ?
#
loop_
_entity_poly.entity_id
_entity_poly.type
_entity_poly.pdbx_seq_one_letter_code
_entity_poly.pdbx_strand_id
1 'polypeptide(L)'
;MNASSPESATEIDYLITNQQGNKVTEEWIVRTFSKRNYIEKFYREAKGWLGLKEYQVRKKDALLRHFILVFTAYTFILYQQLMGGLRKRYAG
;
A
#
# COMPACT_ATOMS: atom_id res chain seq x y z
N MET A 1 -1.97 12.59 -14.80
CA MET A 1 -1.10 13.57 -15.47
C MET A 1 -1.99 14.67 -16.01
N ASN A 2 -1.68 15.93 -15.67
CA ASN A 2 -2.57 17.08 -15.84
C ASN A 2 -2.49 17.72 -17.25
N ALA A 3 -1.54 17.34 -18.09
CA ALA A 3 -1.42 17.76 -19.49
C ALA A 3 -0.57 16.77 -20.31
N SER A 4 -0.65 16.86 -21.64
CA SER A 4 0.06 15.99 -22.59
C SER A 4 1.50 16.43 -22.87
N SER A 5 1.89 17.65 -22.51
CA SER A 5 3.26 18.15 -22.62
C SER A 5 3.71 18.80 -21.31
N PRO A 6 5.01 18.69 -20.94
CA PRO A 6 5.52 19.32 -19.72
C PRO A 6 5.38 20.84 -19.71
N GLU A 7 5.50 21.47 -20.89
CA GLU A 7 5.44 22.93 -21.08
C GLU A 7 4.04 23.53 -20.81
N SER A 8 3.00 22.70 -20.93
CA SER A 8 1.61 23.10 -20.68
C SER A 8 1.08 22.60 -19.34
N ALA A 9 1.90 21.89 -18.57
CA ALA A 9 1.50 21.31 -17.30
C ALA A 9 1.63 22.31 -16.15
N THR A 10 0.54 22.54 -15.42
CA THR A 10 0.55 23.36 -14.19
C THR A 10 1.36 22.71 -13.06
N GLU A 11 1.44 21.38 -13.07
CA GLU A 11 2.25 20.57 -12.15
C GLU A 11 2.93 19.44 -12.92
N ILE A 12 4.23 19.25 -12.64
CA ILE A 12 5.05 18.17 -13.21
C ILE A 12 5.44 17.22 -12.08
N ASP A 13 5.01 15.97 -12.20
CA ASP A 13 5.42 14.90 -11.27
C ASP A 13 6.79 14.33 -11.67
N TYR A 14 7.70 14.23 -10.70
CA TYR A 14 9.03 13.64 -10.90
C TYR A 14 9.15 12.29 -10.21
N LEU A 15 9.69 11.29 -10.92
CA LEU A 15 10.08 10.00 -10.35
C LEU A 15 11.60 9.90 -10.34
N ILE A 16 12.20 9.76 -9.15
CA ILE A 16 13.65 9.79 -8.95
C ILE A 16 14.10 8.48 -8.31
N THR A 17 15.19 7.89 -8.81
CA THR A 17 15.76 6.65 -8.26
C THR A 17 17.28 6.75 -8.13
N ASN A 18 17.83 6.08 -7.12
CA ASN A 18 19.27 5.88 -6.96
C ASN A 18 19.80 4.65 -7.72
N GLN A 19 18.90 3.88 -8.36
CA GLN A 19 19.30 2.73 -9.16
C GLN A 19 19.95 3.19 -10.47
N GLN A 20 20.95 2.45 -10.91
CA GLN A 20 21.72 2.75 -12.12
C GLN A 20 21.85 1.50 -13.02
N GLY A 21 22.29 1.73 -14.26
CA GLY A 21 22.58 0.69 -15.26
C GLY A 21 21.39 0.31 -16.14
N ASN A 22 21.60 -0.69 -17.01
CA ASN A 22 20.69 -1.06 -18.11
C ASN A 22 19.29 -1.54 -17.66
N LYS A 23 19.09 -1.81 -16.36
CA LYS A 23 17.78 -2.17 -15.80
C LYS A 23 16.84 -0.97 -15.61
N VAL A 24 17.38 0.25 -15.61
CA VAL A 24 16.62 1.48 -15.33
C VAL A 24 16.02 2.00 -16.63
N THR A 25 14.97 1.32 -17.09
CA THR A 25 14.14 1.78 -18.21
C THR A 25 12.96 2.60 -17.69
N GLU A 26 12.36 3.42 -18.55
CA GLU A 26 11.15 4.19 -18.23
C GLU A 26 10.02 3.28 -17.72
N GLU A 27 9.79 2.15 -18.41
CA GLU A 27 8.81 1.15 -17.99
C GLU A 27 9.13 0.60 -16.59
N TRP A 28 10.40 0.30 -16.31
CA TRP A 28 10.82 -0.21 -15.01
C TRP A 28 10.55 0.82 -13.90
N ILE A 29 10.83 2.10 -14.15
CA ILE A 29 10.56 3.19 -13.20
C ILE A 29 9.05 3.25 -12.92
N VAL A 30 8.22 3.34 -13.96
CA VAL A 30 6.76 3.44 -13.82
C VAL A 30 6.20 2.22 -13.10
N ARG A 31 6.58 0.99 -13.49
CA ARG A 31 6.13 -0.24 -12.83
C ARG A 31 6.55 -0.30 -11.37
N THR A 32 7.77 0.15 -11.05
CA THR A 32 8.28 0.13 -9.68
C THR A 32 7.51 1.12 -8.80
N PHE A 33 7.35 2.36 -9.25
CA PHE A 33 6.60 3.37 -8.50
C PHE A 33 5.10 3.05 -8.41
N SER A 34 4.52 2.38 -9.39
CA SER A 34 3.12 1.95 -9.35
C SER A 34 2.81 1.02 -8.16
N LYS A 35 3.81 0.25 -7.69
CA LYS A 35 3.66 -0.61 -6.50
C LYS A 35 3.52 0.18 -5.21
N ARG A 36 3.94 1.45 -5.16
CA ARG A 36 3.84 2.31 -3.96
C ARG A 36 2.40 2.45 -3.48
N ASN A 37 1.42 2.52 -4.39
CA ASN A 37 0.01 2.67 -4.04
C ASN A 37 -0.52 1.56 -3.10
N TYR A 38 0.15 0.39 -3.08
CA TYR A 38 -0.18 -0.67 -2.15
C TYR A 38 -0.15 -0.21 -0.69
N ILE A 39 0.79 0.65 -0.29
CA ILE A 39 0.88 1.12 1.10
C ILE A 39 -0.35 1.96 1.51
N GLU A 40 -0.89 2.73 0.57
CA GLU A 40 -2.08 3.53 0.81
C GLU A 40 -3.33 2.67 0.95
N LYS A 41 -3.46 1.64 0.10
CA LYS A 41 -4.52 0.64 0.22
C LYS A 41 -4.44 -0.07 1.56
N PHE A 42 -3.24 -0.53 1.93
CA PHE A 42 -2.97 -1.13 3.24
C PHE A 42 -3.45 -0.23 4.38
N TYR A 43 -3.06 1.04 4.44
CA TYR A 43 -3.46 1.91 5.53
C TYR A 43 -4.96 2.21 5.55
N ARG A 44 -5.59 2.37 4.38
CA ARG A 44 -7.04 2.56 4.28
C ARG A 44 -7.80 1.37 4.85
N GLU A 45 -7.35 0.17 4.49
CA GLU A 45 -7.89 -1.10 4.93
C GLU A 45 -7.63 -1.32 6.42
N ALA A 46 -6.38 -1.26 6.86
CA ALA A 46 -6.02 -1.45 8.27
C ALA A 46 -6.76 -0.48 9.21
N LYS A 47 -6.94 0.79 8.81
CA LYS A 47 -7.74 1.77 9.57
C LYS A 47 -9.24 1.53 9.49
N GLY A 48 -9.73 0.91 8.42
CA GLY A 48 -11.15 0.69 8.17
C GLY A 48 -11.72 -0.50 8.91
N TRP A 49 -11.15 -1.69 8.73
CA TRP A 49 -11.73 -2.97 9.19
C TRP A 49 -10.84 -3.71 10.19
N LEU A 50 -9.59 -3.29 10.40
CA LEU A 50 -8.66 -3.94 11.35
C LEU A 50 -8.35 -3.08 12.57
N GLY A 51 -9.10 -2.00 12.81
CA GLY A 51 -8.99 -1.21 14.03
C GLY A 51 -7.64 -0.51 14.25
N LEU A 52 -6.87 -0.22 13.18
CA LEU A 52 -5.58 0.47 13.33
C LEU A 52 -5.73 1.83 14.03
N LYS A 53 -6.86 2.51 13.82
CA LYS A 53 -7.20 3.81 14.42
C LYS A 53 -7.92 3.71 15.78
N GLU A 54 -8.31 2.51 16.19
CA GLU A 54 -9.16 2.28 17.36
C GLU A 54 -8.36 2.08 18.65
N TYR A 55 -7.03 2.11 18.54
CA TYR A 55 -6.14 1.99 19.68
C TYR A 55 -6.25 3.20 20.62
N GLN A 56 -6.63 2.95 21.88
CA GLN A 56 -6.87 3.98 22.90
C GLN A 56 -5.83 4.02 24.04
N VAL A 57 -4.83 3.13 24.04
CA VAL A 57 -3.89 3.00 25.16
C VAL A 57 -2.68 3.92 25.00
N ARG A 58 -2.19 4.59 26.06
CA ARG A 58 -1.07 5.57 25.93
C ARG A 58 0.33 4.95 25.93
N LYS A 59 0.49 3.67 26.29
CA LYS A 59 1.81 3.03 26.42
C LYS A 59 2.40 2.68 25.05
N LYS A 60 3.64 3.08 24.80
CA LYS A 60 4.35 2.81 23.52
C LYS A 60 4.44 1.31 23.20
N ASP A 61 4.73 0.46 24.19
CA ASP A 61 4.84 -0.98 23.95
C ASP A 61 3.52 -1.62 23.57
N ALA A 62 2.41 -1.12 24.15
CA ALA A 62 1.08 -1.58 23.79
C ALA A 62 0.70 -1.13 22.36
N LEU A 63 1.15 0.06 21.93
CA LEU A 63 0.95 0.55 20.57
C LEU A 63 1.71 -0.32 19.57
N LEU A 64 2.96 -0.67 19.87
CA LEU A 64 3.76 -1.54 19.02
C LEU A 64 3.14 -2.94 18.91
N ARG A 65 2.68 -3.52 20.02
CA ARG A 65 1.96 -4.80 20.01
C ARG A 65 0.69 -4.72 19.17
N HIS A 66 -0.08 -3.65 19.31
CA HIS A 66 -1.28 -3.42 18.49
C HIS A 66 -0.94 -3.38 16.99
N PHE A 67 0.09 -2.61 16.61
CA PHE A 67 0.53 -2.54 15.22
C PHE A 67 0.98 -3.88 14.67
N ILE A 68 1.77 -4.64 15.44
CA ILE A 68 2.18 -6.00 15.04
C ILE A 68 0.94 -6.86 14.77
N LEU A 69 -0.02 -6.89 15.68
CA LEU A 69 -1.24 -7.69 15.52
C LEU A 69 -2.05 -7.29 14.28
N VAL A 70 -2.29 -5.99 14.10
CA VAL A 70 -3.03 -5.48 12.94
C VAL A 70 -2.31 -5.82 11.63
N PHE A 71 -0.99 -5.67 11.59
CA PHE A 71 -0.20 -5.89 10.38
C PHE A 71 -0.12 -7.38 10.05
N THR A 72 0.07 -8.23 11.06
CA THR A 72 0.03 -9.69 10.90
C THR A 72 -1.34 -10.16 10.43
N ALA A 73 -2.42 -9.65 11.01
CA ALA A 73 -3.77 -9.99 10.57
C ALA A 73 -4.02 -9.57 9.12
N TYR A 74 -3.57 -8.38 8.73
CA TYR A 74 -3.68 -7.91 7.34
C TYR A 74 -2.94 -8.83 6.35
N THR A 75 -1.67 -9.12 6.63
CA THR A 75 -0.85 -10.01 5.79
C THR A 75 -1.47 -11.40 5.71
N PHE A 76 -2.01 -11.92 6.82
CA PHE A 76 -2.73 -13.20 6.83
C PHE A 76 -3.94 -13.17 5.89
N ILE A 77 -4.78 -12.13 5.95
CA ILE A 77 -5.96 -12.03 5.09
C ILE A 77 -5.57 -11.95 3.61
N LEU A 78 -4.55 -11.15 3.27
CA LEU A 78 -4.03 -11.09 1.90
C LEU A 78 -3.52 -12.44 1.41
N TYR A 79 -2.76 -13.13 2.26
CA TYR A 79 -2.28 -14.48 1.95
C TYR A 79 -3.45 -15.42 1.65
N GLN A 80 -4.49 -15.40 2.49
CA GLN A 80 -5.68 -16.24 2.29
C GLN A 80 -6.45 -15.87 1.02
N GLN A 81 -6.48 -14.60 0.61
CA GLN A 81 -7.09 -14.18 -0.65
C GLN A 81 -6.30 -14.67 -1.87
N LEU A 82 -4.97 -14.61 -1.82
CA LEU A 82 -4.08 -15.08 -2.89
C LEU A 82 -4.11 -16.59 -3.04
N MET A 83 -4.17 -17.33 -1.93
CA MET A 83 -4.24 -18.79 -1.91
C MET A 83 -5.67 -19.33 -2.15
N GLY A 84 -6.66 -18.44 -2.32
CA GLY A 84 -8.06 -18.83 -2.57
C GLY A 84 -8.81 -19.40 -1.36
N GLY A 85 -8.25 -19.25 -0.15
CA GLY A 85 -8.80 -19.81 1.10
C GLY A 85 -9.99 -19.05 1.68
N LEU A 86 -10.06 -17.72 1.49
CA LEU A 86 -11.22 -16.91 1.88
C LEU A 86 -12.11 -16.64 0.67
N ARG A 87 -13.00 -17.58 0.34
CA ARG A 87 -14.06 -17.34 -0.65
C ARG A 87 -15.23 -16.64 0.04
N LYS A 88 -15.66 -15.48 -0.50
CA LYS A 88 -16.97 -14.91 -0.16
C LYS A 88 -18.04 -15.92 -0.56
N ARG A 89 -18.62 -16.63 0.42
CA ARG A 89 -19.91 -17.30 0.22
C ARG A 89 -20.98 -16.24 0.25
N TYR A 90 -21.54 -15.91 -0.91
CA TYR A 90 -22.83 -15.23 -0.92
C TYR A 90 -23.83 -16.21 -0.30
N ALA A 91 -24.48 -15.81 0.78
CA ALA A 91 -25.67 -16.52 1.25
C ALA A 91 -26.73 -16.34 0.16
N GLY A 92 -27.16 -17.46 -0.43
CA GLY A 92 -28.27 -17.50 -1.39
C GLY A 92 -29.62 -17.44 -0.69
#